data_AF-A0A368GRG3-F1
#
_entry.id   AF-A0A368GRG3-F1
#
_cell.length_a   1.000
_cell.length_b   1.000
_cell.length_c   1.000
_cell.angle_alpha   90.00
_cell.angle_beta   90.00
_cell.angle_gamma   90.00
#
_symmetry.space_group_name_H-M   'P 1'
#
loop_
_entity.id
_entity.type
_entity.pdbx_description
1 polymer ?
#
loop_
_entity_poly.entity_id
_entity_poly.type
_entity_poly.pdbx_seq_one_letter_code
_entity_poly.pdbx_strand_id
1 'polypeptide(L)'
;MRTSINSRERKRMHDLNEAMEELRSCLPYSQDASSRKMSKINTLLLACNWIRQLTIRNHDLQKQLAALRGGEAITVPAPPPAAFAIAPAPLAFGVGPAPCVKSFGQHCFCITCLTSVSQQ
;
A
#
# COMPACT_ATOMS: atom_id res chain seq x y z
N MET A 1 -28.42 25.36 36.96
CA MET A 1 -28.79 25.15 35.54
C MET A 1 -27.76 25.72 34.56
N ARG A 2 -27.38 27.02 34.62
CA ARG A 2 -26.37 27.61 33.71
C ARG A 2 -25.01 26.91 33.76
N THR A 3 -24.55 26.53 34.94
CA THR A 3 -23.25 25.87 35.16
C THR A 3 -23.14 24.48 34.52
N SER A 4 -24.21 23.67 34.56
CA SER A 4 -24.21 22.34 33.94
C SER A 4 -24.23 22.41 32.42
N ILE A 5 -24.95 23.40 31.85
CA ILE A 5 -24.94 23.67 30.40
C ILE A 5 -23.53 24.08 29.95
N ASN A 6 -22.91 25.03 30.65
CA ASN A 6 -21.54 25.47 30.32
C ASN A 6 -20.51 24.34 30.43
N SER A 7 -20.66 23.46 31.44
CA SER A 7 -19.78 22.29 31.57
C SER A 7 -19.91 21.34 30.38
N ARG A 8 -21.14 21.10 29.92
CA ARG A 8 -21.40 20.25 28.76
C ARG A 8 -20.83 20.82 27.47
N GLU A 9 -20.98 22.13 27.25
CA GLU A 9 -20.44 22.77 26.04
C GLU A 9 -18.90 22.77 26.03
N ARG A 10 -18.26 22.97 27.19
CA ARG A 10 -16.80 22.79 27.30
C ARG A 10 -16.38 21.39 26.89
N LYS A 11 -17.05 20.36 27.41
CA LYS A 11 -16.76 18.98 27.02
C LYS A 11 -16.92 18.77 25.51
N ARG A 12 -18.04 19.21 24.92
CA ARG A 12 -18.25 19.14 23.47
C ARG A 12 -17.12 19.82 22.68
N MET A 13 -16.66 20.98 23.13
CA MET A 13 -15.56 21.70 22.49
C MET A 13 -14.21 20.99 22.64
N HIS A 14 -13.96 20.32 23.77
CA HIS A 14 -12.78 19.48 23.96
C HIS A 14 -12.78 18.30 23.00
N ASP A 15 -13.89 17.55 22.96
CA ASP A 15 -14.05 16.39 22.07
C ASP A 15 -13.86 16.81 20.58
N LEU A 16 -14.39 17.98 20.19
CA LEU A 16 -14.18 18.53 18.84
C LEU A 16 -12.72 18.91 18.56
N ASN A 17 -12.04 19.52 19.53
CA ASN A 17 -10.64 19.91 19.36
C ASN A 17 -9.70 18.71 19.30
N GLU A 18 -10.02 17.64 20.03
CA GLU A 18 -9.33 16.35 19.99
C GLU A 18 -9.44 15.73 18.59
N ALA A 19 -10.65 15.59 18.05
CA ALA A 19 -10.86 15.10 16.69
C ALA A 19 -10.15 15.96 15.63
N MET A 20 -10.07 17.28 15.82
CA MET A 20 -9.30 18.16 14.93
C MET A 20 -7.79 17.91 14.99
N GLU A 21 -7.24 17.48 16.14
CA GLU A 21 -5.82 17.13 16.26
C GLU A 21 -5.52 15.75 15.67
N GLU A 22 -6.42 14.79 15.84
CA GLU A 22 -6.35 13.51 15.13
C GLU A 22 -6.34 13.72 13.61
N LEU A 23 -7.23 14.60 13.11
CA LEU A 23 -7.22 14.97 11.69
C LEU A 23 -5.85 15.51 11.27
N ARG A 24 -5.25 16.41 12.05
CA ARG A 24 -3.91 16.94 11.77
C ARG A 24 -2.87 15.83 11.66
N SER A 25 -2.90 14.86 12.57
CA SER A 25 -1.92 13.76 12.59
C SER A 25 -1.86 12.98 11.27
N CYS A 26 -2.98 12.89 10.55
CA CYS A 26 -3.10 12.17 9.28
C CYS A 26 -2.72 13.00 8.03
N LEU A 27 -2.49 14.31 8.17
CA LEU A 27 -2.23 15.19 7.02
C LEU A 27 -0.74 15.27 6.69
N PRO A 28 -0.38 15.38 5.39
CA PRO A 28 1.01 15.47 4.95
C PRO A 28 1.55 16.89 5.15
N TYR A 29 1.99 17.21 6.37
CA TYR A 29 2.72 18.44 6.67
C TYR A 29 3.74 18.20 7.80
N SER A 30 4.71 19.10 7.97
CA SER A 30 5.70 19.00 9.05
C SER A 30 5.02 19.22 10.42
N GLN A 31 5.08 18.20 11.27
CA GLN A 31 4.60 18.22 12.66
C GLN A 31 5.75 18.36 13.65
N ASP A 32 6.85 18.99 13.23
CA ASP A 32 8.03 19.14 14.07
C ASP A 32 7.69 19.94 15.34
N ALA A 33 8.29 19.59 16.48
CA ALA A 33 7.98 20.25 17.76
C ALA A 33 8.27 21.77 17.76
N SER A 34 9.08 22.27 16.82
CA SER A 34 9.31 23.70 16.62
C SER A 34 8.37 24.35 15.59
N SER A 35 7.60 23.56 14.85
CA SER A 35 6.65 24.04 13.85
C SER A 35 5.36 24.49 14.52
N ARG A 36 4.82 25.63 14.07
CA ARG A 36 3.56 26.16 14.60
C ARG A 36 2.40 25.25 14.18
N LYS A 37 1.52 24.90 15.13
CA LYS A 37 0.27 24.19 14.84
C LYS A 37 -0.55 24.88 13.75
N MET A 38 -1.00 24.11 12.77
CA MET A 38 -1.88 24.61 11.71
C MET A 38 -3.21 25.13 12.28
N SER A 39 -3.68 26.27 11.78
CA SER A 39 -4.99 26.81 12.14
C SER A 39 -6.12 25.83 11.75
N LYS A 40 -7.31 25.95 12.38
CA LYS A 40 -8.47 25.11 12.04
C LYS A 40 -8.84 25.21 10.56
N ILE A 41 -8.84 26.43 10.00
CA ILE A 41 -9.15 26.68 8.59
C ILE A 41 -8.13 25.99 7.69
N ASN A 42 -6.83 26.17 7.96
CA ASN A 42 -5.78 25.56 7.13
C ASN A 42 -5.80 24.03 7.22
N THR A 43 -6.13 23.49 8.40
CA THR A 43 -6.28 22.03 8.59
C THR A 43 -7.38 21.48 7.70
N LEU A 44 -8.55 22.12 7.68
CA LEU A 44 -9.69 21.70 6.85
C LEU A 44 -9.40 21.86 5.35
N LEU A 45 -8.78 22.97 4.94
CA LEU A 45 -8.38 23.19 3.55
C LEU A 45 -7.40 22.12 3.07
N LEU A 46 -6.36 21.84 3.86
CA LEU A 46 -5.37 20.81 3.53
C LEU A 46 -6.03 19.43 3.47
N ALA A 47 -6.92 19.09 4.40
CA ALA A 47 -7.65 17.82 4.39
C ALA A 47 -8.48 17.65 3.10
N CYS A 48 -9.25 18.66 2.70
CA CYS A 48 -10.02 18.62 1.46
C CYS A 48 -9.13 18.39 0.23
N ASN A 49 -8.01 19.12 0.16
CA ASN A 49 -7.04 18.97 -0.93
C ASN A 49 -6.36 17.61 -0.90
N TRP A 50 -6.09 17.07 0.27
CA TRP A 50 -5.45 15.77 0.44
C TRP A 50 -6.36 14.62 0.00
N ILE A 51 -7.63 14.64 0.42
CA ILE A 51 -8.64 13.66 -0.05
C ILE A 51 -8.73 13.70 -1.58
N ARG A 52 -8.81 14.89 -2.19
CA ARG A 52 -8.84 15.04 -3.65
C ARG A 52 -7.61 14.41 -4.32
N GLN A 53 -6.42 14.70 -3.81
CA GLN A 53 -5.17 14.15 -4.35
C GLN A 53 -5.12 12.63 -4.21
N LEU A 54 -5.48 12.08 -3.05
CA LEU A 54 -5.55 10.64 -2.83
C LEU A 54 -6.51 9.97 -3.81
N THR A 55 -7.69 10.56 -4.06
CA THR A 55 -8.65 10.03 -5.04
C THR A 55 -8.04 9.96 -6.44
N ILE A 56 -7.39 11.03 -6.89
CA ILE A 56 -6.73 11.08 -8.21
C ILE A 56 -5.62 10.02 -8.29
N ARG A 57 -4.75 9.97 -7.27
CA ARG A 57 -3.63 9.02 -7.24
C ARG A 57 -4.08 7.57 -7.21
N ASN A 58 -5.14 7.25 -6.45
CA ASN A 58 -5.72 5.90 -6.42
C ASN A 58 -6.26 5.50 -7.81
N HIS A 59 -6.99 6.39 -8.47
CA HIS A 59 -7.51 6.14 -9.81
C HIS A 59 -6.39 5.93 -10.85
N ASP A 60 -5.31 6.71 -10.80
CA ASP A 60 -4.17 6.52 -11.69
C ASP A 60 -3.47 5.18 -11.44
N LEU A 61 -3.30 4.77 -10.18
CA LEU A 61 -2.74 3.47 -9.82
C LEU A 61 -3.63 2.31 -10.31
N GLN A 62 -4.95 2.44 -10.20
CA GLN A 62 -5.90 1.45 -10.73
C GLN A 62 -5.77 1.32 -12.26
N LYS A 63 -5.62 2.43 -12.98
CA LYS A 63 -5.37 2.41 -14.43
C LYS A 63 -4.06 1.73 -14.78
N GLN A 64 -2.98 2.01 -14.04
CA GLN A 64 -1.69 1.36 -14.24
C GLN A 64 -1.77 -0.15 -14.01
N LEU A 65 -2.47 -0.60 -12.95
CA LEU A 65 -2.70 -2.02 -12.69
C LEU A 65 -3.53 -2.69 -13.79
N ALA A 66 -4.55 -2.01 -14.33
CA ALA A 66 -5.33 -2.52 -15.45
C ALA A 66 -4.50 -2.65 -16.73
N ALA A 67 -3.64 -1.66 -17.02
CA ALA A 67 -2.75 -1.69 -18.17
C ALA A 67 -1.74 -2.86 -18.08
N LEU A 68 -1.15 -3.09 -16.91
CA LEU A 68 -0.25 -4.24 -16.69
C LEU A 68 -0.98 -5.57 -16.89
N ARG A 69 -2.21 -5.71 -16.36
CA ARG A 69 -3.02 -6.92 -16.56
C ARG A 69 -3.44 -7.14 -18.01
N GLY A 70 -3.73 -6.06 -18.74
CA GLY A 70 -4.10 -6.13 -20.17
C GLY A 70 -2.90 -6.38 -21.10
N GLY A 71 -1.71 -5.92 -20.71
CA GLY A 71 -0.45 -6.17 -21.43
C GLY A 71 0.05 -7.61 -21.35
N GLU A 72 -0.44 -8.39 -20.39
CA GLU A 72 -0.12 -9.82 -20.23
C GLU A 72 -1.01 -10.74 -21.09
N ALA A 73 -1.92 -10.17 -21.89
CA ALA A 73 -2.86 -10.91 -22.76
C ALA A 73 -2.41 -11.01 -24.23
N ILE A 74 -1.10 -11.03 -24.52
CA ILE A 74 -0.58 -11.34 -25.86
C ILE A 74 0.32 -12.58 -25.79
N THR A 75 -0.21 -13.66 -26.39
CA THR A 75 0.44 -14.91 -26.84
C THR A 75 1.02 -15.86 -25.79
N VAL A 76 0.16 -16.60 -25.09
CA VAL A 76 0.43 -18.05 -24.97
C VAL A 76 -0.27 -18.68 -26.16
N PRO A 77 0.46 -19.19 -27.19
CA PRO A 77 -0.18 -20.01 -28.21
C PRO A 77 -0.74 -21.23 -27.47
N ALA A 78 -2.05 -21.43 -27.54
CA ALA A 78 -2.64 -22.69 -27.12
C ALA A 78 -1.93 -23.81 -27.91
N PRO A 79 -1.27 -24.78 -27.25
CA PRO A 79 -0.68 -25.89 -27.98
C PRO A 79 -1.83 -26.66 -28.67
N PRO A 80 -1.67 -27.08 -29.94
CA PRO A 80 -2.62 -27.98 -30.57
C PRO A 80 -2.70 -29.29 -29.77
N PRO A 81 -3.81 -30.05 -29.84
CA PRO A 81 -3.91 -31.33 -29.13
C PRO A 81 -2.83 -32.29 -29.66
N ALA A 82 -1.75 -32.44 -28.89
CA ALA A 82 -0.64 -33.32 -29.24
C ALA A 82 -1.07 -34.78 -29.03
N ALA A 83 -1.10 -35.54 -30.12
CA ALA A 83 -1.12 -36.99 -30.08
C ALA A 83 0.15 -37.48 -29.35
N PHE A 84 -0.03 -38.26 -28.30
CA PHE A 84 1.06 -38.85 -27.51
C PHE A 84 1.86 -39.83 -28.38
N ALA A 85 3.06 -39.44 -28.80
CA ALA A 85 4.09 -40.35 -29.28
C ALA A 85 5.00 -40.74 -28.11
N ILE A 86 4.97 -42.01 -27.74
CA ILE A 86 5.80 -42.61 -26.68
C ILE A 86 7.13 -43.02 -27.33
N ALA A 87 8.18 -42.23 -27.12
CA ALA A 87 9.56 -42.71 -27.27
C ALA A 87 10.51 -41.82 -26.42
N PRO A 88 11.32 -42.39 -25.51
CA PRO A 88 12.22 -41.63 -24.64
C PRO A 88 13.68 -41.68 -25.12
N ALA A 89 14.43 -40.58 -24.97
CA ALA A 89 15.88 -40.51 -24.70
C ALA A 89 16.37 -39.03 -24.73
N PRO A 90 17.54 -38.67 -24.15
CA PRO A 90 18.00 -38.95 -22.80
C PRO A 90 18.41 -37.66 -22.03
N LEU A 91 18.29 -37.77 -20.70
CA LEU A 91 18.96 -37.10 -19.57
C LEU A 91 19.49 -35.64 -19.62
N ALA A 92 19.09 -34.95 -18.54
CA ALA A 92 19.87 -34.09 -17.66
C ALA A 92 20.01 -32.60 -17.98
N PHE A 93 19.06 -31.81 -17.47
CA PHE A 93 19.38 -30.69 -16.58
C PHE A 93 18.37 -30.68 -15.43
N GLY A 94 18.85 -30.90 -14.21
CA GLY A 94 18.04 -30.76 -13.02
C GLY A 94 17.65 -29.30 -12.82
N VAL A 95 16.40 -28.96 -13.07
CA VAL A 95 15.81 -27.70 -12.60
C VAL A 95 15.04 -28.01 -11.33
N GLY A 96 15.80 -28.26 -10.25
CA GLY A 96 15.31 -27.91 -8.93
C GLY A 96 15.11 -26.39 -8.86
N PRO A 97 14.26 -25.87 -7.97
CA PRO A 97 14.07 -24.43 -7.81
C PRO A 97 15.43 -23.79 -7.57
N ALA A 98 15.83 -22.86 -8.44
CA ALA A 98 17.07 -22.13 -8.25
C ALA A 98 17.02 -21.44 -6.88
N PRO A 99 17.94 -21.76 -5.94
CA PRO A 99 18.03 -21.00 -4.71
C PRO A 99 18.38 -19.56 -5.07
N CYS A 100 17.72 -18.60 -4.42
CA CYS A 100 18.05 -17.19 -4.60
C CYS A 100 19.56 -17.00 -4.35
N VAL A 101 20.29 -16.51 -5.35
CA VAL A 101 21.71 -16.17 -5.18
C VAL A 101 21.75 -14.98 -4.23
N LYS A 102 22.08 -15.24 -2.96
CA LYS A 102 22.33 -14.20 -1.97
C LYS A 102 23.63 -13.52 -2.37
N SER A 103 23.58 -12.32 -2.93
CA SER A 103 24.74 -11.43 -2.92
C SER A 103 25.05 -11.09 -1.46
N PHE A 104 26.27 -11.39 -1.02
CA PHE A 104 26.72 -11.13 0.34
C PHE A 104 26.37 -9.69 0.77
N GLY A 105 25.51 -9.56 1.79
CA GLY A 105 25.21 -8.29 2.46
C GLY A 105 23.98 -7.51 1.98
N GLN A 106 23.10 -8.07 1.14
CA GLN A 106 21.84 -7.40 0.73
C GLN A 106 20.61 -8.27 1.03
N HIS A 107 19.52 -7.64 1.49
CA HIS A 107 18.25 -8.31 1.78
C HIS A 107 17.58 -8.81 0.49
N CYS A 108 17.16 -10.08 0.47
CA CYS A 108 16.41 -10.67 -0.63
C CYS A 108 14.90 -10.52 -0.41
N PHE A 109 14.18 -9.99 -1.40
CA PHE A 109 12.72 -9.77 -1.35
C PHE A 109 11.93 -10.73 -2.25
N CYS A 110 12.48 -11.90 -2.59
CA CYS A 110 11.73 -12.90 -3.35
C CYS A 110 10.69 -13.60 -2.45
N ILE A 111 9.59 -14.06 -3.04
CA ILE A 111 8.45 -14.68 -2.33
C ILE A 111 8.94 -15.82 -1.41
N THR A 112 9.88 -16.65 -1.86
CA THR A 112 10.44 -17.77 -1.07
C THR A 112 11.22 -17.33 0.17
N CYS A 113 11.95 -16.21 0.11
CA CYS A 113 12.65 -15.68 1.29
C CYS A 113 11.68 -14.97 2.25
N LEU A 114 10.68 -14.26 1.74
CA LEU A 114 9.66 -13.63 2.60
C LEU A 114 8.83 -14.65 3.36
N THR A 115 8.51 -15.81 2.76
CA THR A 115 7.68 -16.83 3.42
C THR A 115 8.46 -17.74 4.36
N SER A 116 9.76 -17.93 4.14
CA SER A 116 10.60 -18.81 4.98
C SER A 116 11.09 -18.14 6.28
N VAL A 117 11.09 -16.81 6.37
CA VAL A 117 11.46 -16.07 7.61
C VAL A 117 10.45 -16.29 8.75
N SER A 118 9.24 -16.78 8.45
CA SER A 118 8.19 -16.99 9.46
C SER A 118 8.21 -18.37 10.13
N GLN A 119 9.23 -19.21 9.92
CA GLN A 119 9.33 -20.55 10.53
C GLN A 119 10.61 -20.77 11.37
N GLN A 120 11.15 -19.74 12.00
CA GLN A 120 12.19 -19.92 13.01
C GLN A 120 11.92 -19.11 14.28
#